data_AF-A0A4Y2BBB5-F1
#
_entry.id   AF-A0A4Y2BBB5-F1
#
_cell.length_a   1.000
_cell.length_b   1.000
_cell.length_c   1.000
_cell.angle_alpha   90.00
_cell.angle_beta   90.00
_cell.angle_gamma   90.00
#
_symmetry.space_group_name_H-M   'P 1'
#
loop_
_entity.id
_entity.type
_entity.pdbx_description
1 polymer ?
#
loop_
_entity_poly.entity_id
_entity_poly.type
_entity_poly.pdbx_seq_one_letter_code
_entity_poly.pdbx_strand_id
1 'polypeptide(L)'
;MELLTALVGARLTYSVIEALSWKEVKCYCWSDSTTVLAWISREENWSAFVRNRVQEIWKLRGCTATQLMSLRWWEGPKCLTEPSDLWQHGNILNEDINEDKIEKEKLKSIKSFANTENIIQYNRIYSFSKYQQLVRLVGLYGFAIGMLALPAQFPYYFEYFQTLHIAAPVIFSLKFALAWNLFYHGANGVRHLFWDMGYGYDLKNLYLSGYLVLGFSLGASLIAALI
;
A
#
# COMPACT_ATOMS: atom_id res chain seq x y z
N MET A 1 6.02 0.78 0.46
CA MET A 1 5.55 2.17 0.58
C MET A 1 6.02 2.83 1.88
N GLU A 2 6.05 2.10 3.00
CA GLU A 2 6.36 2.66 4.33
C GLU A 2 7.77 3.26 4.48
N LEU A 3 8.81 2.64 3.88
CA LEU A 3 10.17 3.21 3.87
C LEU A 3 10.26 4.53 3.12
N LEU A 4 9.46 4.70 2.08
CA LEU A 4 9.40 5.96 1.34
C LEU A 4 8.80 7.06 2.21
N THR A 5 7.75 6.74 2.97
CA THR A 5 7.14 7.65 3.95
C THR A 5 8.14 8.06 5.02
N ALA A 6 8.91 7.10 5.55
CA ALA A 6 9.96 7.38 6.53
C ALA A 6 11.08 8.27 5.97
N LEU A 7 11.46 8.07 4.70
CA LEU A 7 12.44 8.91 4.02
C LEU A 7 11.92 10.34 3.80
N VAL A 8 10.68 10.50 3.35
CA VAL A 8 10.06 11.83 3.17
C VAL A 8 9.94 12.54 4.52
N GLY A 9 9.55 11.83 5.58
CA GLY A 9 9.53 12.36 6.94
C GLY A 9 10.92 12.83 7.39
N ALA A 10 11.97 12.03 7.17
CA ALA A 10 13.34 12.40 7.51
C ALA A 10 13.82 13.66 6.75
N ARG A 11 13.50 13.77 5.44
CA ARG A 11 13.85 14.96 4.63
C ARG A 11 13.11 16.22 5.08
N LEU A 12 11.81 16.08 5.39
CA LEU A 12 11.01 17.19 5.89
C LEU A 12 11.58 17.72 7.20
N THR A 13 11.87 16.82 8.14
CA THR A 13 12.46 17.17 9.42
C THR A 13 13.80 17.88 9.26
N TYR A 14 14.68 17.37 8.38
CA TYR A 14 15.94 18.04 8.07
C TYR A 14 15.72 19.45 7.50
N SER A 15 14.79 19.60 6.56
CA SER A 15 14.46 20.91 5.94
C SER A 15 13.94 21.92 6.96
N VAL A 16 13.13 21.46 7.94
CA VAL A 16 12.61 22.32 9.02
C VAL A 16 13.73 22.75 9.99
N ILE A 17 14.62 21.83 10.36
CA ILE A 17 15.78 22.13 11.22
C ILE A 17 16.70 23.16 10.55
N GLU A 18 16.96 22.97 9.26
CA GLU A 18 17.78 23.89 8.47
C GLU A 18 17.12 25.27 8.34
N ALA A 19 15.83 25.31 8.00
CA ALA A 19 15.08 26.57 7.86
C ALA A 19 15.00 27.37 9.17
N LEU A 20 14.91 26.68 10.32
CA LEU A 20 14.87 27.31 11.65
C LEU A 20 16.25 27.57 12.25
N SER A 21 17.34 27.18 11.55
CA SER A 21 18.73 27.29 12.04
C SER A 21 18.95 26.64 13.42
N TRP A 22 18.14 25.64 13.78
CA TRP A 22 18.22 24.94 15.06
C TRP A 22 19.32 23.87 15.04
N LYS A 23 20.57 24.32 15.03
CA LYS A 23 21.76 23.42 14.97
C LYS A 23 21.99 22.61 16.25
N GLU A 24 21.42 23.06 17.37
CA GLU A 24 21.67 22.48 18.70
C GLU A 24 20.48 21.68 19.27
N VAL A 25 19.32 21.70 18.60
CA VAL A 25 18.15 20.97 19.08
C VAL A 25 18.19 19.53 18.57
N LYS A 26 18.36 18.57 19.49
CA LYS A 26 18.30 17.14 19.16
C LYS A 26 16.92 16.80 18.60
N CYS A 27 16.90 16.26 17.37
CA CYS A 27 15.67 15.87 16.71
C CYS A 27 15.48 14.35 16.76
N TYR A 28 14.30 13.91 17.18
CA TYR A 28 13.94 12.50 17.30
C TYR A 28 12.80 12.16 16.33
N CYS A 29 13.05 11.24 15.40
CA CYS A 29 12.04 10.75 14.45
C CYS A 29 11.69 9.29 14.73
N TRP A 30 10.44 9.03 15.11
CA TRP A 30 9.89 7.68 15.35
C TRP A 30 9.04 7.18 14.17
N SER A 31 8.92 5.86 14.05
CA SER A 31 8.04 5.17 13.11
C SER A 31 7.44 3.95 13.81
N ASP A 32 6.14 3.73 13.69
CA ASP A 32 5.42 2.57 14.20
C ASP A 32 5.49 1.35 13.26
N SER A 33 5.88 1.56 12.00
CA SER A 33 6.15 0.48 11.05
C SER A 33 7.35 -0.37 11.48
N THR A 34 7.06 -1.62 11.86
CA THR A 34 8.06 -2.65 12.17
C THR A 34 8.91 -3.01 10.95
N THR A 35 8.35 -2.93 9.73
CA THR A 35 9.07 -3.15 8.47
C THR A 35 10.11 -2.06 8.23
N VAL A 36 9.77 -0.79 8.46
CA VAL A 36 10.70 0.34 8.35
C VAL A 36 11.83 0.22 9.38
N LEU A 37 11.49 -0.10 10.64
CA LEU A 37 12.48 -0.30 11.69
C LEU A 37 13.40 -1.50 11.39
N ALA A 38 12.86 -2.61 10.87
CA ALA A 38 13.65 -3.78 10.48
C ALA A 38 14.66 -3.46 9.37
N TRP A 39 14.27 -2.63 8.39
CA TRP A 39 15.17 -2.22 7.31
C TRP A 39 16.23 -1.21 7.76
N ILE A 40 15.89 -0.26 8.64
CA ILE A 40 16.82 0.76 9.14
C ILE A 40 17.75 0.21 10.24
N SER A 41 17.40 -0.88 10.92
CA SER A 41 18.23 -1.45 12.00
C SER A 41 19.30 -2.43 11.53
N ARG A 42 19.26 -2.83 10.25
CA ARG A 42 20.09 -3.94 9.74
C ARG A 42 20.92 -3.52 8.53
N GLU A 43 22.20 -3.82 8.57
CA GLU A 43 23.09 -3.79 7.40
C GLU A 43 23.08 -5.16 6.71
N GLU A 44 22.07 -5.41 5.86
CA GLU A 44 22.08 -6.57 4.95
C GLU A 44 22.27 -6.09 3.50
N ASN A 45 22.59 -7.03 2.60
CA ASN A 45 22.67 -6.78 1.16
C ASN A 45 21.27 -6.61 0.55
N TRP A 46 20.65 -5.47 0.83
CA TRP A 46 19.33 -5.12 0.30
C TRP A 46 19.36 -4.86 -1.20
N SER A 47 18.19 -4.95 -1.82
CA SER A 47 17.99 -4.45 -3.19
C SER A 47 18.40 -2.97 -3.26
N ALA A 48 18.95 -2.54 -4.41
CA ALA A 48 19.48 -1.19 -4.58
C ALA A 48 18.46 -0.10 -4.19
N PHE A 49 17.16 -0.35 -4.42
CA PHE A 49 16.07 0.55 -4.04
C PHE A 49 15.96 0.77 -2.53
N VAL A 50 16.06 -0.29 -1.72
CA VAL A 50 15.94 -0.23 -0.25
C VAL A 50 17.24 0.31 0.34
N ARG A 51 18.38 -0.21 -0.14
CA ARG A 51 19.73 0.19 0.31
C ARG A 51 19.95 1.69 0.19
N ASN A 52 19.68 2.27 -0.98
CA ASN A 52 19.92 3.70 -1.22
C ASN A 52 19.12 4.60 -0.26
N ARG A 53 17.91 4.19 0.14
CA ARG A 53 17.03 4.96 1.02
C ARG A 53 17.38 4.81 2.49
N VAL A 54 17.74 3.61 2.90
CA VAL A 54 18.23 3.36 4.26
C VAL A 54 19.54 4.12 4.49
N GLN A 55 20.46 4.09 3.53
CA GLN A 55 21.70 4.87 3.58
C GLN A 55 21.44 6.38 3.67
N GLU A 56 20.45 6.89 2.92
CA GLU A 56 20.05 8.30 3.01
C GLU A 56 19.48 8.64 4.39
N ILE A 57 18.63 7.79 4.97
CA ILE A 57 18.09 7.97 6.32
C ILE A 57 19.21 7.89 7.37
N TRP A 58 20.17 6.99 7.24
CA TRP A 58 21.32 6.88 8.16
C TRP A 58 22.23 8.10 8.08
N LYS A 59 22.49 8.61 6.87
CA LYS A 59 23.23 9.86 6.67
C LYS A 59 22.57 11.04 7.41
N LEU A 60 21.25 10.98 7.59
CA LEU A 60 20.48 11.98 8.33
C LEU A 60 20.39 11.71 9.85
N ARG A 61 20.77 10.52 10.37
CA ARG A 61 20.45 10.06 11.75
C ARG A 61 21.60 9.93 12.75
N GLY A 62 22.86 9.77 12.35
CA GLY A 62 24.02 9.86 13.27
C GLY A 62 24.09 8.92 14.51
N CYS A 63 23.32 7.82 14.64
CA CYS A 63 23.46 6.89 15.78
C CYS A 63 22.99 5.43 15.47
N THR A 64 23.60 4.42 16.10
CA THR A 64 23.49 2.97 15.75
C THR A 64 22.46 2.19 16.57
N ALA A 65 21.77 1.24 15.92
CA ALA A 65 20.52 0.58 16.36
C ALA A 65 20.60 -0.36 17.59
N THR A 66 21.78 -0.86 17.96
CA THR A 66 21.95 -1.85 19.04
C THR A 66 21.82 -1.25 20.45
N GLN A 67 22.19 0.03 20.63
CA GLN A 67 22.03 0.75 21.90
C GLN A 67 20.56 1.02 22.28
N LEU A 68 19.66 0.91 21.31
CA LEU A 68 18.23 1.21 21.49
C LEU A 68 17.45 0.04 22.10
N MET A 69 17.99 -1.18 21.99
CA MET A 69 17.32 -2.42 22.42
C MET A 69 17.53 -2.76 23.90
N SER A 70 18.57 -2.21 24.55
CA SER A 70 18.93 -2.53 25.94
C SER A 70 18.32 -1.58 26.97
N LEU A 71 17.51 -0.61 26.54
CA LEU A 71 16.92 0.41 27.40
C LEU A 71 15.43 0.19 27.58
N ARG A 72 14.93 0.43 28.80
CA ARG A 72 13.50 0.64 28.99
C ARG A 72 13.13 1.92 28.24
N TRP A 73 12.04 1.87 27.48
CA TRP A 73 11.68 2.90 26.49
C TRP A 73 11.49 4.32 27.07
N TRP A 74 11.41 4.47 28.40
CA TRP A 74 11.26 5.76 29.08
C TRP A 74 12.53 6.27 29.81
N GLU A 75 13.63 5.51 29.87
CA GLU A 75 14.82 5.88 30.67
C GLU A 75 15.95 6.52 29.86
N GLY A 76 16.04 6.24 28.56
CA GLY A 76 17.12 6.76 27.70
C GLY A 76 18.53 6.21 28.04
N PRO A 77 19.50 6.26 27.09
CA PRO A 77 20.83 5.72 27.33
C PRO A 77 21.61 6.48 28.41
N LYS A 78 22.24 5.76 29.34
CA LYS A 78 23.02 6.35 30.46
C LYS A 78 24.18 7.26 30.02
N CYS A 79 24.69 7.09 28.80
CA CYS A 79 25.71 7.99 28.24
C CYS A 79 25.21 9.42 27.99
N LEU A 80 23.88 9.66 27.99
CA LEU A 80 23.30 11.01 27.90
C LEU A 80 23.36 11.79 29.21
N THR A 81 23.65 11.13 30.33
CA THR A 81 23.87 11.77 31.63
C THR A 81 25.33 12.20 31.81
N GLU A 82 26.23 11.75 30.93
CA GLU A 82 27.67 11.98 31.03
C GLU A 82 28.18 13.02 30.02
N PRO A 83 29.27 13.74 30.35
CA PRO A 83 29.89 14.71 29.44
C PRO A 83 30.37 14.07 28.14
N SER A 84 30.38 14.87 27.06
CA SER A 84 30.66 14.45 25.68
C SER A 84 31.99 13.69 25.48
N ASP A 85 32.90 13.79 26.44
CA ASP A 85 34.29 13.33 26.35
C ASP A 85 34.44 11.84 26.72
N LEU A 86 33.43 11.27 27.40
CA LEU A 86 33.38 9.86 27.86
C LEU A 86 32.55 8.96 26.93
N TRP A 87 32.06 9.50 25.83
CA TRP A 87 31.26 8.76 24.86
C TRP A 87 32.14 7.73 24.17
N GLN A 88 31.86 6.44 24.38
CA GLN A 88 32.73 5.38 23.87
C GLN A 88 32.79 5.40 22.34
N HIS A 89 33.96 5.80 21.83
CA HIS A 89 34.34 5.63 20.44
C HIS A 89 35.22 4.38 20.35
N GLY A 90 34.63 3.20 20.11
CA GLY A 90 35.40 2.03 19.69
C GLY A 90 34.92 0.66 20.15
N ASN A 91 34.94 -0.26 19.18
CA ASN A 91 35.05 -1.73 19.28
C ASN A 91 34.03 -2.50 20.13
N ILE A 92 32.92 -2.87 19.50
CA ILE A 92 31.98 -3.90 20.00
C ILE A 92 32.06 -5.11 19.08
N LEU A 93 33.18 -5.82 19.08
CA LEU A 93 33.32 -7.08 18.33
C LEU A 93 33.29 -8.34 19.23
N ASN A 94 33.09 -8.23 20.54
CA ASN A 94 33.26 -9.36 21.46
C ASN A 94 32.16 -9.51 22.54
N GLU A 95 30.89 -9.30 22.20
CA GLU A 95 29.80 -9.82 23.05
C GLU A 95 29.13 -11.01 22.36
N ASP A 96 29.29 -12.19 22.97
CA ASP A 96 28.77 -13.47 22.47
C ASP A 96 27.25 -13.41 22.25
N ILE A 97 26.86 -13.35 20.98
CA ILE A 97 25.47 -13.26 20.54
C ILE A 97 24.82 -14.64 20.71
N ASN A 98 23.88 -14.79 21.64
CA ASN A 98 23.09 -16.01 21.80
C ASN A 98 22.03 -16.13 20.68
N GLU A 99 22.38 -16.87 19.62
CA GLU A 99 21.58 -17.03 18.40
C GLU A 99 20.20 -17.68 18.64
N ASP A 100 20.08 -18.60 19.60
CA ASP A 100 18.82 -19.32 19.88
C ASP A 100 17.72 -18.38 20.41
N LYS A 101 18.11 -17.37 21.20
CA LYS A 101 17.18 -16.36 21.72
C LYS A 101 16.68 -15.46 20.59
N ILE A 102 17.54 -15.18 19.62
CA ILE A 102 17.20 -14.39 18.43
C ILE A 102 16.26 -15.17 17.53
N GLU A 103 16.48 -16.46 17.33
CA GLU A 103 15.62 -17.29 16.48
C GLU A 103 14.20 -17.43 17.06
N LYS A 104 14.08 -17.57 18.39
CA LYS A 104 12.77 -17.56 19.07
C LYS A 104 12.02 -16.23 18.93
N GLU A 105 12.70 -15.10 19.04
CA GLU A 105 12.09 -13.78 18.86
C GLU A 105 11.75 -13.51 17.39
N LYS A 106 12.57 -13.98 16.43
CA LYS A 106 12.25 -14.00 14.99
C LYS A 106 10.98 -14.81 14.72
N LEU A 107 10.87 -16.01 15.28
CA LEU A 107 9.69 -16.88 15.15
C LEU A 107 8.43 -16.24 15.75
N LYS A 108 8.52 -15.57 16.89
CA LYS A 108 7.39 -14.80 17.47
C LYS A 108 6.97 -13.65 16.56
N SER A 109 7.93 -12.89 16.05
CA SER A 109 7.67 -11.78 15.14
C SER A 109 6.99 -12.27 13.86
N ILE A 110 7.51 -13.33 13.23
CA ILE A 110 6.92 -13.93 12.02
C ILE A 110 5.50 -14.43 12.28
N LYS A 111 5.24 -15.09 13.42
CA LYS A 111 3.90 -15.56 13.80
C LYS A 111 2.93 -14.39 14.01
N SER A 112 3.38 -13.30 14.64
CA SER A 112 2.55 -12.10 14.84
C SER A 112 2.24 -11.38 13.53
N PHE A 113 3.20 -11.35 12.60
CA PHE A 113 3.06 -10.75 11.28
C PHE A 113 2.08 -11.55 10.42
N ALA A 114 2.24 -12.88 10.36
CA ALA A 114 1.31 -13.76 9.65
C ALA A 114 -0.12 -13.64 10.17
N ASN A 115 -0.31 -13.52 11.50
CA ASN A 115 -1.64 -13.35 12.07
C ASN A 115 -2.24 -11.98 11.72
N THR A 116 -1.41 -10.93 11.71
CA THR A 116 -1.84 -9.57 11.35
C THR A 116 -2.17 -9.45 9.87
N GLU A 117 -1.38 -10.05 8.97
CA GLU A 117 -1.69 -10.12 7.53
C GLU A 117 -2.98 -10.88 7.25
N ASN A 118 -3.21 -12.01 7.94
CA ASN A 118 -4.46 -12.75 7.82
C ASN A 118 -5.67 -11.92 8.26
N ILE A 119 -5.57 -11.16 9.36
CA ILE A 119 -6.63 -10.27 9.84
C ILE A 119 -6.87 -9.10 8.88
N ILE A 120 -5.81 -8.48 8.37
CA ILE A 120 -5.91 -7.37 7.41
C ILE A 120 -6.52 -7.85 6.09
N GLN A 121 -6.09 -9.01 5.57
CA GLN A 121 -6.70 -9.62 4.39
C GLN A 121 -8.18 -9.95 4.61
N TYR A 122 -8.52 -10.59 5.73
CA TYR A 122 -9.91 -10.90 6.08
C TYR A 122 -10.76 -9.63 6.13
N ASN A 123 -10.31 -8.57 6.82
CA ASN A 123 -11.02 -7.30 6.89
C ASN A 123 -11.14 -6.61 5.53
N ARG A 124 -10.10 -6.68 4.69
CA ARG A 124 -10.11 -6.10 3.34
C ARG A 124 -11.10 -6.81 2.42
N ILE A 125 -11.11 -8.15 2.45
CA ILE A 125 -12.06 -8.98 1.69
C ILE A 125 -13.49 -8.74 2.19
N TYR A 126 -13.69 -8.70 3.51
CA TYR A 126 -15.00 -8.47 4.12
C TYR A 126 -15.54 -7.07 3.81
N SER A 127 -14.69 -6.03 3.85
CA SER A 127 -15.04 -4.66 3.48
C SER A 127 -15.40 -4.55 1.99
N PHE A 128 -14.63 -5.19 1.10
CA PHE A 128 -14.92 -5.21 -0.33
C PHE A 128 -16.25 -5.90 -0.64
N SER A 129 -16.52 -7.04 0.00
CA SER A 129 -17.79 -7.77 -0.12
C SER A 129 -18.98 -6.90 0.30
N LYS A 130 -18.87 -6.16 1.42
CA LYS A 130 -19.90 -5.21 1.86
C LYS A 130 -20.11 -4.06 0.88
N TYR A 131 -19.04 -3.50 0.32
CA TYR A 131 -19.16 -2.42 -0.66
C TYR A 131 -19.88 -2.88 -1.93
N GLN A 132 -19.53 -4.04 -2.47
CA GLN A 132 -20.22 -4.60 -3.64
C GLN A 132 -21.70 -4.91 -3.36
N GLN A 133 -22.01 -5.43 -2.17
CA GLN A 133 -23.40 -5.63 -1.74
C GLN A 133 -24.15 -4.31 -1.64
N LEU A 134 -23.53 -3.26 -1.10
CA LEU A 134 -24.11 -1.93 -0.99
C LEU A 134 -24.36 -1.29 -2.37
N VAL A 135 -23.41 -1.39 -3.30
CA VAL A 135 -23.60 -0.87 -4.68
C VAL A 135 -24.74 -1.59 -5.40
N ARG A 136 -24.83 -2.92 -5.26
CA ARG A 136 -25.95 -3.70 -5.84
C ARG A 136 -27.29 -3.31 -5.23
N LEU A 137 -27.33 -3.12 -3.91
CA LEU A 137 -28.53 -2.72 -3.18
C LEU A 137 -28.95 -1.30 -3.58
N VAL A 138 -28.05 -0.32 -3.52
CA VAL A 138 -28.37 1.07 -3.91
C VAL A 138 -28.80 1.15 -5.38
N GLY A 139 -28.16 0.40 -6.28
CA GLY A 139 -28.54 0.36 -7.69
C GLY A 139 -29.93 -0.23 -7.93
N LEU A 140 -30.23 -1.40 -7.34
CA LEU A 140 -31.51 -2.08 -7.54
C LEU A 140 -32.68 -1.32 -6.91
N TYR A 141 -32.49 -0.86 -5.67
CA TYR A 141 -33.53 -0.12 -4.94
C TYR A 141 -33.70 1.30 -5.51
N GLY A 142 -32.61 1.94 -5.94
CA GLY A 142 -32.67 3.22 -6.64
C GLY A 142 -33.42 3.12 -7.96
N PHE A 143 -33.18 2.06 -8.74
CA PHE A 143 -33.95 1.79 -9.96
C PHE A 143 -35.43 1.53 -9.66
N ALA A 144 -35.75 0.73 -8.64
CA ALA A 144 -37.12 0.43 -8.25
C ALA A 144 -37.89 1.67 -7.77
N ILE A 145 -37.27 2.51 -6.93
CA ILE A 145 -37.86 3.78 -6.46
C ILE A 145 -38.02 4.75 -7.62
N GLY A 146 -37.03 4.83 -8.52
CA GLY A 146 -37.10 5.65 -9.73
C GLY A 146 -38.28 5.25 -10.63
N MET A 147 -38.47 3.95 -10.85
CA MET A 147 -39.62 3.45 -11.60
C MET A 147 -40.96 3.68 -10.89
N LEU A 148 -41.01 3.70 -9.56
CA LEU A 148 -42.22 3.99 -8.79
C LEU A 148 -42.59 5.47 -8.81
N ALA A 149 -41.60 6.37 -8.87
CA ALA A 149 -41.81 7.81 -8.95
C ALA A 149 -42.26 8.28 -10.34
N LEU A 150 -41.98 7.49 -11.37
CA LEU A 150 -42.39 7.80 -12.74
C LEU A 150 -43.88 7.46 -12.95
N PRO A 151 -44.63 8.29 -13.69
CA PRO A 151 -46.08 8.11 -13.87
C PRO A 151 -46.48 6.90 -14.73
N ALA A 152 -45.52 6.27 -15.42
CA ALA A 152 -45.78 5.12 -16.30
C ALA A 152 -44.93 3.90 -15.95
N GLN A 153 -45.37 2.73 -16.41
CA GLN A 153 -44.63 1.47 -16.28
C GLN A 153 -43.44 1.39 -17.25
N PHE A 154 -42.45 0.57 -16.92
CA PHE A 154 -41.19 0.45 -17.68
C PHE A 154 -41.37 0.23 -19.19
N PRO A 155 -42.31 -0.63 -19.65
CA PRO A 155 -42.53 -0.85 -21.08
C PRO A 155 -42.82 0.44 -21.86
N TYR A 156 -43.56 1.39 -21.27
CA TYR A 156 -43.89 2.66 -21.92
C TYR A 156 -42.63 3.51 -22.19
N TYR A 157 -41.74 3.61 -21.19
CA TYR A 157 -40.49 4.35 -21.37
C TYR A 157 -39.54 3.64 -22.30
N PHE A 158 -39.49 2.31 -22.26
CA PHE A 158 -38.69 1.52 -23.18
C PHE A 158 -39.11 1.73 -24.63
N GLU A 159 -40.41 1.68 -24.92
CA GLU A 159 -40.96 2.00 -26.24
C GLU A 159 -40.69 3.46 -26.63
N TYR A 160 -40.87 4.41 -25.71
CA TYR A 160 -40.55 5.82 -25.95
C TYR A 160 -39.07 6.01 -26.34
N PHE A 161 -38.14 5.37 -25.62
CA PHE A 161 -36.71 5.36 -25.97
C PHE A 161 -36.41 4.69 -27.32
N GLN A 162 -37.19 3.69 -27.73
CA GLN A 162 -37.08 3.10 -29.06
C GLN A 162 -37.60 4.07 -30.15
N THR A 163 -38.68 4.82 -29.87
CA THR A 163 -39.21 5.83 -30.81
C THR A 163 -38.33 7.08 -30.95
N LEU A 164 -37.43 7.34 -30.00
CA LEU A 164 -36.45 8.42 -30.06
C LEU A 164 -35.43 8.25 -31.19
N HIS A 165 -35.39 7.10 -31.88
CA HIS A 165 -34.50 6.81 -33.02
C HIS A 165 -33.04 7.22 -32.74
N ILE A 166 -32.54 6.92 -31.54
CA ILE A 166 -31.15 7.21 -31.18
C ILE A 166 -30.25 6.46 -32.16
N ALA A 167 -29.33 7.19 -32.80
CA ALA A 167 -28.44 6.62 -33.79
C ALA A 167 -27.69 5.41 -33.22
N ALA A 168 -27.72 4.28 -33.93
CA ALA A 168 -27.03 3.04 -33.57
C ALA A 168 -25.58 3.24 -33.08
N PRO A 169 -24.72 4.09 -33.70
CA PRO A 169 -23.37 4.32 -33.19
C PRO A 169 -23.35 4.93 -31.78
N VAL A 170 -24.32 5.78 -31.44
CA VAL A 170 -24.40 6.40 -30.10
C VAL A 170 -24.71 5.34 -29.03
N ILE A 171 -25.69 4.47 -29.31
CA ILE A 171 -26.06 3.36 -28.42
C ILE A 171 -24.86 2.42 -28.25
N PHE A 172 -24.19 2.06 -29.36
CA PHE A 172 -23.01 1.20 -29.34
C PHE A 172 -21.88 1.81 -28.51
N SER A 173 -21.55 3.09 -28.72
CA SER A 173 -20.50 3.78 -27.97
C SER A 173 -20.80 3.84 -26.47
N LEU A 174 -22.06 4.07 -26.10
CA LEU A 174 -22.47 4.09 -24.69
C LEU A 174 -22.34 2.70 -24.05
N LYS A 175 -22.85 1.66 -24.71
CA LYS A 175 -22.69 0.27 -24.26
C LYS A 175 -21.22 -0.11 -24.11
N PHE A 176 -20.40 0.24 -25.12
CA PHE A 176 -18.97 -0.02 -25.11
C PHE A 176 -18.26 0.71 -23.96
N ALA A 177 -18.55 1.99 -23.74
CA ALA A 177 -17.92 2.77 -22.67
C ALA A 177 -18.24 2.18 -21.29
N LEU A 178 -19.49 1.80 -21.05
CA LEU A 178 -19.89 1.16 -19.79
C LEU A 178 -19.21 -0.21 -19.61
N ALA A 179 -19.19 -1.03 -20.66
CA ALA A 179 -18.54 -2.34 -20.65
C ALA A 179 -17.02 -2.22 -20.45
N TRP A 180 -16.37 -1.27 -21.12
CA TRP A 180 -14.94 -1.00 -21.01
C TRP A 180 -14.50 -0.74 -19.59
N ASN A 181 -15.19 0.17 -18.90
CA ASN A 181 -14.89 0.49 -17.50
C ASN A 181 -14.99 -0.75 -16.61
N LEU A 182 -16.03 -1.57 -16.80
CA LEU A 182 -16.25 -2.79 -16.03
C LEU A 182 -15.16 -3.84 -16.28
N PHE A 183 -14.90 -4.20 -17.54
CA PHE A 183 -13.96 -5.25 -17.89
C PHE A 183 -12.51 -4.85 -17.65
N TYR A 184 -12.15 -3.58 -17.90
CA TYR A 184 -10.82 -3.07 -17.60
C TYR A 184 -10.55 -3.05 -16.10
N HIS A 185 -11.47 -2.50 -15.31
CA HIS A 185 -11.30 -2.47 -13.85
C HIS A 185 -11.27 -3.88 -13.26
N GLY A 186 -12.15 -4.78 -13.71
CA GLY A 186 -12.19 -6.17 -13.26
C GLY A 186 -10.90 -6.92 -13.57
N ALA A 187 -10.43 -6.88 -14.82
CA ALA A 187 -9.21 -7.58 -15.23
C ALA A 187 -7.94 -6.96 -14.60
N ASN A 188 -7.86 -5.64 -14.49
CA ASN A 188 -6.76 -5.00 -13.77
C ASN A 188 -6.80 -5.29 -12.27
N GLY A 189 -8.00 -5.42 -11.67
CA GLY A 189 -8.17 -5.87 -10.29
C GLY A 189 -7.63 -7.28 -10.06
N VAL A 190 -7.91 -8.22 -10.97
CA VAL A 190 -7.31 -9.56 -10.94
C VAL A 190 -5.79 -9.50 -11.05
N ARG A 191 -5.24 -8.65 -11.93
CA ARG A 191 -3.79 -8.41 -12.03
C ARG A 191 -3.20 -7.91 -10.70
N HIS A 192 -3.87 -6.99 -10.01
CA HIS A 192 -3.45 -6.51 -8.70
C HIS A 192 -3.48 -7.61 -7.63
N LEU A 193 -4.46 -8.52 -7.66
CA LEU A 193 -4.48 -9.67 -6.75
C LEU A 193 -3.26 -10.58 -6.95
N PHE A 194 -2.82 -10.79 -8.20
CA PHE A 194 -1.58 -11.54 -8.46
C PHE A 194 -0.34 -10.83 -7.90
N TRP A 195 -0.30 -9.50 -7.96
CA TRP A 195 0.77 -8.72 -7.33
C TRP A 195 0.73 -8.86 -5.80
N ASP A 196 -0.44 -8.79 -5.18
CA ASP A 196 -0.60 -9.01 -3.74
C ASP A 196 -0.12 -10.40 -3.30
N MET A 197 -0.20 -11.40 -4.18
CA MET A 197 0.30 -12.76 -3.95
C MET A 197 1.83 -12.92 -4.18
N GLY A 198 2.54 -11.86 -4.57
CA GLY A 198 3.99 -11.92 -4.82
C GLY A 198 4.37 -12.23 -6.28
N TYR A 199 3.41 -12.38 -7.19
CA TYR A 199 3.67 -12.74 -8.60
C TYR A 199 3.71 -11.50 -9.52
N GLY A 200 4.51 -11.56 -10.59
CA GLY A 200 4.41 -10.59 -11.69
C GLY A 200 5.10 -9.24 -11.49
N TYR A 201 6.06 -9.14 -10.57
CA TYR A 201 6.85 -7.92 -10.32
C TYR A 201 7.98 -7.68 -11.34
N ASP A 202 8.37 -8.69 -12.13
CA ASP A 202 9.37 -8.51 -13.17
C ASP A 202 8.86 -7.61 -14.28
N LEU A 203 9.72 -6.73 -14.83
CA LEU A 203 9.32 -5.82 -15.92
C LEU A 203 8.67 -6.55 -17.12
N LYS A 204 9.18 -7.72 -17.50
CA LYS A 204 8.60 -8.50 -18.60
C LYS A 204 7.17 -8.94 -18.29
N ASN A 205 6.95 -9.48 -17.09
CA ASN A 205 5.64 -9.94 -16.64
C ASN A 205 4.67 -8.77 -16.40
N LEU A 206 5.18 -7.62 -15.96
CA LEU A 206 4.42 -6.38 -15.80
C LEU A 206 3.83 -5.89 -17.12
N TYR A 207 4.64 -5.83 -18.19
CA TYR A 207 4.17 -5.42 -19.51
C TYR A 207 3.25 -6.47 -20.12
N LEU A 208 3.63 -7.76 -20.05
CA LEU A 208 2.81 -8.84 -20.61
C LEU A 208 1.41 -8.88 -19.99
N SER A 209 1.33 -8.87 -18.66
CA SER A 209 0.05 -8.84 -17.94
C SER A 209 -0.75 -7.56 -18.25
N GLY A 210 -0.08 -6.42 -18.45
CA GLY A 210 -0.72 -5.19 -18.88
C GLY A 210 -1.39 -5.30 -20.26
N TYR A 211 -0.67 -5.82 -21.26
CA TYR A 211 -1.22 -6.03 -22.61
C TYR A 211 -2.33 -7.08 -22.62
N LEU A 212 -2.22 -8.14 -21.81
CA LEU A 212 -3.28 -9.14 -21.66
C LEU A 212 -4.57 -8.53 -21.10
N VAL A 213 -4.46 -7.69 -20.05
CA VAL A 213 -5.60 -6.96 -19.50
C VAL A 213 -6.24 -6.07 -20.56
N LEU A 214 -5.46 -5.26 -21.27
CA LEU A 214 -5.98 -4.38 -22.33
C LEU A 214 -6.67 -5.16 -23.46
N GLY A 215 -6.05 -6.23 -23.95
CA GLY A 215 -6.60 -7.06 -25.03
C GLY A 215 -7.91 -7.75 -24.62
N PHE A 216 -7.94 -8.35 -23.42
CA PHE A 216 -9.14 -8.96 -22.88
C PHE A 216 -10.27 -7.93 -22.70
N SER A 217 -9.98 -6.77 -22.11
CA SER A 217 -10.99 -5.74 -21.88
C SER A 217 -11.53 -5.16 -23.18
N LEU A 218 -10.70 -5.00 -24.21
CA LEU A 218 -11.15 -4.57 -25.55
C LEU A 218 -12.11 -5.60 -26.14
N GLY A 219 -11.70 -6.86 -26.20
CA GLY A 219 -12.51 -7.93 -26.79
C GLY A 219 -13.84 -8.13 -26.06
N ALA A 220 -13.81 -8.23 -24.72
CA ALA A 220 -15.00 -8.41 -23.91
C ALA A 220 -15.98 -7.23 -24.04
N SER A 221 -15.46 -6.00 -24.09
CA SER A 221 -16.31 -4.79 -24.22
C SER A 221 -16.93 -4.66 -25.59
N LEU A 222 -16.21 -5.03 -26.66
CA LEU A 222 -16.78 -5.07 -28.02
C LEU A 222 -17.90 -6.10 -28.12
N ILE A 223 -17.69 -7.31 -27.59
CA ILE A 223 -18.73 -8.36 -27.57
C ILE A 223 -19.95 -7.88 -26.80
N ALA A 224 -19.76 -7.30 -25.60
CA ALA A 224 -20.86 -6.79 -24.79
C ALA A 224 -21.60 -5.61 -25.43
N ALA A 225 -20.93 -4.80 -26.25
CA ALA A 225 -21.56 -3.69 -26.96
C ALA A 225 -22.38 -4.12 -28.19
N LEU A 226 -22.09 -5.31 -28.74
CA LEU A 226 -22.78 -5.90 -29.90
C LEU A 226 -24.07 -6.64 -29.51
N ILE A 227 -24.19 -7.08 -28.26
CA ILE A 227 -25.38 -7.71 -27.67
C ILE A 227 -26.32 -6.60 -27.17
#